data_AF-A0AAU4KUM9-F1
#
_entry.id   AF-A0AAU4KUM9-F1
#
_cell.length_a   1.000
_cell.length_b   1.000
_cell.length_c   1.000
_cell.angle_alpha   90.00
_cell.angle_beta   90.00
_cell.angle_gamma   90.00
#
_symmetry.space_group_name_H-M   'P 1'
#
loop_
_entity.id
_entity.type
_entity.pdbx_description
1 polymer ?
#
loop_
_entity_poly.entity_id
_entity_poly.type
_entity_poly.pdbx_seq_one_letter_code
_entity_poly.pdbx_strand_id
1 'polypeptide(L)' 'MDCHFESICESCTFFVTTIEFRPTLERQRDDAVAKGQVAREQIFDGLLTRLDEQAD' A
#
# COMPACT_ATOMS: atom_id res chain seq x y z
N MET A 1 10.70 -32.65 0.08
CA MET A 1 11.38 -31.49 0.71
C MET A 1 10.61 -30.28 0.23
N ASP A 2 9.47 -30.03 0.89
CA ASP A 2 8.55 -28.96 0.51
C ASP A 2 9.15 -27.62 0.89
N CYS A 3 9.74 -26.96 -0.10
CA CYS A 3 10.27 -25.61 0.05
C CYS A 3 9.06 -24.65 0.06
N HIS A 4 8.47 -24.45 1.24
CA HIS A 4 7.58 -23.31 1.45
C HIS A 4 8.45 -22.09 1.72
N PHE A 5 8.56 -21.20 0.73
CA PHE A 5 9.04 -19.85 0.95
C PHE A 5 7.87 -19.06 1.54
N GLU A 6 7.73 -19.12 2.87
CA GLU A 6 6.88 -18.16 3.56
C GLU A 6 7.52 -16.78 3.39
N SER A 7 6.87 -15.90 2.64
CA SER A 7 7.28 -14.51 2.64
C SER A 7 7.05 -13.98 4.05
N ILE A 8 8.02 -13.24 4.63
CA ILE A 8 7.89 -12.63 5.98
C ILE A 8 6.54 -11.92 6.19
N CYS A 9 5.93 -11.43 5.10
CA CYS A 9 4.64 -10.78 5.09
C CYS A 9 3.42 -11.70 5.32
N GLU A 10 3.52 -13.02 5.15
CA GLU A 10 2.38 -13.96 5.33
C GLU A 10 1.98 -14.16 6.79
N SER A 11 2.89 -13.92 7.74
CA SER A 11 2.61 -13.96 9.18
C SER A 11 2.60 -12.57 9.84
N CYS A 12 2.90 -11.51 9.08
CA CYS A 12 3.02 -10.17 9.62
C CYS A 12 1.63 -9.49 9.71
N THR A 13 0.90 -9.83 10.77
CA THR A 13 -0.37 -9.16 11.15
C THR A 13 -0.18 -7.70 11.59
N PHE A 14 1.07 -7.22 11.63
CA PHE A 14 1.45 -5.88 12.08
C PHE A 14 2.13 -5.06 10.97
N PHE A 15 1.71 -5.21 9.71
CA PHE A 15 1.99 -4.18 8.71
C PHE A 15 0.75 -3.30 8.53
N VAL A 16 0.46 -2.50 9.56
CA VAL A 16 -0.59 -1.50 9.47
C VAL A 16 0.00 -0.31 8.75
N THR A 17 -0.64 0.11 7.65
CA THR A 17 -0.33 1.39 7.03
C THR A 17 -0.89 2.46 7.97
N THR A 18 -0.13 2.86 8.99
CA THR A 18 -0.54 3.94 9.89
C THR A 18 -0.59 5.25 9.11
N ILE A 19 -1.33 6.25 9.61
CA ILE A 19 -1.45 7.59 8.99
C ILE A 19 -0.07 8.21 8.63
N GLU A 20 0.97 7.85 9.37
CA GLU A 20 2.37 8.26 9.15
C GLU A 20 2.91 7.90 7.76
N PHE A 21 2.35 6.86 7.12
CA PHE A 21 2.75 6.43 5.79
C PHE A 21 2.02 7.18 4.66
N ARG A 22 0.99 7.98 4.97
CA ARG A 22 0.23 8.75 3.97
C ARG A 22 1.13 9.55 3.01
N PRO A 23 2.14 10.31 3.48
CA PRO A 23 2.99 11.09 2.57
C PRO A 23 3.81 10.21 1.62
N THR A 24 4.07 8.95 1.98
CA THR A 24 4.72 7.98 1.11
C THR A 24 3.74 7.42 0.08
N LEU A 25 2.51 7.07 0.49
CA LEU A 25 1.46 6.59 -0.41
C LEU A 25 1.09 7.64 -1.47
N GLU A 26 0.97 8.91 -1.08
CA GLU A 26 0.71 10.02 -2.01
C GLU A 26 1.81 10.17 -3.05
N ARG A 27 3.09 10.15 -2.63
CA ARG A 27 4.23 10.21 -3.58
C ARG A 27 4.26 9.01 -4.53
N GLN A 28 3.84 7.83 -4.08
CA GLN A 28 3.80 6.63 -4.92
C GLN A 28 2.64 6.68 -5.92
N ARG A 29 1.47 7.20 -5.52
CA ARG A 29 0.36 7.50 -6.43
C ARG A 29 0.80 8.52 -7.48
N ASP A 30 1.39 9.64 -7.07
CA ASP A 30 1.79 10.72 -7.98
C ASP A 30 2.85 10.25 -8.99
N ASP A 31 3.79 9.41 -8.57
CA ASP A 31 4.75 8.75 -9.47
C ASP A 31 4.06 7.79 -10.46
N ALA A 32 3.01 7.07 -10.03
CA ALA A 32 2.22 6.22 -10.91
C ALA A 32 1.46 7.04 -11.97
N VAL A 33 0.87 8.17 -11.57
CA VAL A 33 0.21 9.13 -12.47
C VAL A 33 1.22 9.68 -13.48
N ALA A 34 2.38 10.15 -13.01
CA ALA A 34 3.44 10.69 -13.87
C ALA A 34 3.94 9.67 -14.91
N LYS A 35 3.86 8.37 -14.61
CA LYS A 35 4.27 7.27 -15.49
C LYS A 35 3.12 6.68 -16.31
N GLY A 36 1.89 7.16 -16.15
CA GLY A 36 0.70 6.60 -16.82
C GLY A 36 0.35 5.17 -16.37
N GLN A 37 0.74 4.77 -15.16
CA GLN A 37 0.54 3.43 -14.62
C GLN A 37 -0.83 3.30 -13.94
N VAL A 38 -1.90 3.30 -14.73
CA VAL A 38 -3.30 3.36 -14.25
C VAL A 38 -3.63 2.30 -13.19
N ALA A 39 -3.20 1.05 -13.38
CA ALA A 39 -3.47 0.00 -12.39
C ALA A 39 -2.79 0.26 -11.04
N ARG A 40 -1.60 0.87 -11.05
CA ARG A 40 -0.83 1.18 -9.83
C ARG A 40 -1.40 2.42 -9.12
N GLU A 41 -1.85 3.42 -9.88
CA GLU A 41 -2.60 4.57 -9.35
C GLU A 41 -3.83 4.10 -8.55
N GLN A 42 -4.67 3.26 -9.15
CA GLN A 42 -5.89 2.73 -8.51
C GLN A 42 -5.61 1.98 -7.20
N ILE A 43 -4.48 1.27 -7.13
CA ILE A 43 -4.06 0.59 -5.89
C ILE A 43 -3.79 1.63 -4.79
N PHE A 44 -3.01 2.68 -5.08
CA PHE A 44 -2.70 3.70 -4.08
C PHE A 44 -3.91 4.55 -3.70
N ASP A 45 -4.81 4.84 -4.63
CA ASP A 45 -6.08 5.50 -4.31
C ASP A 45 -6.90 4.68 -3.31
N GLY A 46 -7.03 3.37 -3.54
CA GLY A 46 -7.74 2.48 -2.62
C GLY A 46 -7.09 2.42 -1.23
N LEU A 47 -5.76 2.49 -1.15
CA LEU A 47 -5.04 2.52 0.12
C LEU A 47 -5.24 3.86 0.87
N LEU A 48 -5.20 4.98 0.15
CA LEU A 48 -5.41 6.31 0.71
C LEU A 48 -6.84 6.48 1.24
N THR A 49 -7.85 6.04 0.49
CA THR A 49 -9.26 6.08 0.92
C THR A 49 -9.47 5.31 2.23
N ARG A 50 -8.95 4.08 2.34
CA ARG A 50 -9.05 3.30 3.58
C ARG A 50 -8.35 3.97 4.75
N LEU A 51 -7.24 4.66 4.48
CA LEU A 51 -6.49 5.39 5.50
C LEU A 51 -7.24 6.63 5.99
N ASP A 52 -8.02 7.28 5.12
CA ASP A 52 -8.94 8.36 5.49
C ASP A 52 -10.08 7.83 6.38
N GLU A 53 -10.71 6.72 5.99
CA GLU A 53 -11.79 6.08 6.78
C GLU A 53 -11.35 5.64 8.18
N GLN A 54 -10.07 5.34 8.37
CA GLN A 54 -9.49 4.95 9.66
C GLN A 54 -9.08 6.13 10.55
N ALA A 55 -9.08 7.35 10.01
CA ALA A 55 -8.69 8.56 10.73
C ALA A 55 -9.86 9.26 11.45
N ASP A 56 -11.10 8.86 11.15
CA ASP A 56 -12.36 9.27 11.80
C ASP A 56 -12.74 8.37 12.99
#